data_AF-A0A6N9A1F1-F1
#
_entry.id   AF-A0A6N9A1F1-F1
#
_cell.length_a   1.000
_cell.length_b   1.000
_cell.length_c   1.000
_cell.angle_alpha   90.00
_cell.angle_beta   90.00
_cell.angle_gamma   90.00
#
_symmetry.space_group_name_H-M   'P 1'
#
loop_
_entity.id
_entity.type
_entity.pdbx_description
1 polymer ?
#
loop_
_entity_poly.entity_id
_entity_poly.type
_entity_poly.pdbx_seq_one_letter_code
_entity_poly.pdbx_strand_id
1 'polypeptide(L)'
;MQNQANRKKLGVAAETVLTGGAAAGLAGVLLSNIAWIPDYLAGSGAFIAGMNGAFSGYRGVYDWRRLLGWWAWAADTTWGLIGGAGGVLIHFVNLFYPSSSYMAEMSLRSNRHVYEGGLTFRRGFAIAMGNVVSSGGGTTGLRGDSPQVIRRRRLIDVHEGTHILQNRLFGPFYPVGYLIWMAGAGLVGLLVALATDRSGWRSVVETWAYYNNPFEYWAYRRDDYWPPRGAHPRFVWKKKG
;
A
#
# COMPACT_ATOMS: atom_id res chain seq x y z
N MET A 1 35.15 -14.50 -8.38
CA MET A 1 33.70 -14.56 -8.08
C MET A 1 33.38 -14.27 -6.60
N GLN A 2 34.11 -14.83 -5.63
CA GLN A 2 33.90 -14.61 -4.19
C GLN A 2 33.96 -13.13 -3.75
N ASN A 3 34.90 -12.34 -4.29
CA ASN A 3 35.01 -10.90 -3.99
C ASN A 3 33.80 -10.07 -4.44
N GLN A 4 33.16 -10.42 -5.56
CA GLN A 4 31.98 -9.72 -6.06
C GLN A 4 30.74 -10.04 -5.22
N ALA A 5 30.57 -11.31 -4.82
CA ALA A 5 29.53 -11.73 -3.90
C ALA A 5 29.65 -11.04 -2.54
N ASN A 6 30.87 -10.94 -2.00
CA ASN A 6 31.14 -10.25 -0.73
C ASN A 6 30.84 -8.75 -0.81
N ARG A 7 31.25 -8.07 -1.89
CA ARG A 7 30.91 -6.65 -2.12
C ARG A 7 29.40 -6.43 -2.20
N LYS A 8 28.66 -7.31 -2.88
CA LYS A 8 27.20 -7.23 -2.97
C LYS A 8 26.55 -7.40 -1.59
N LYS A 9 27.00 -8.37 -0.79
CA LYS A 9 26.51 -8.57 0.59
C LYS A 9 26.77 -7.36 1.48
N LEU A 10 27.99 -6.80 1.41
CA LEU A 10 28.36 -5.59 2.15
C LEU A 10 27.51 -4.39 1.74
N GLY A 11 27.24 -4.21 0.43
CA GLY A 11 26.38 -3.14 -0.06
C GLY A 11 24.95 -3.25 0.47
N VAL A 12 24.36 -4.46 0.47
CA VAL A 12 23.03 -4.69 1.04
C VAL A 12 23.01 -4.45 2.55
N ALA A 13 24.02 -4.91 3.28
CA ALA A 13 24.11 -4.69 4.72
C ALA A 13 24.23 -3.20 5.06
N ALA A 14 25.10 -2.47 4.35
CA ALA A 14 25.25 -1.03 4.51
C ALA A 14 23.95 -0.29 4.20
N GLU A 15 23.29 -0.61 3.09
CA GLU A 15 22.01 0.02 2.73
C GLU A 15 20.92 -0.28 3.76
N THR A 16 20.85 -1.51 4.29
CA THR A 16 19.91 -1.90 5.35
C THR A 16 20.11 -1.05 6.61
N VAL A 17 21.35 -0.97 7.09
CA VAL A 17 21.69 -0.24 8.32
C VAL A 17 21.48 1.26 8.14
N LEU A 18 21.91 1.83 7.01
CA LEU A 18 21.78 3.26 6.75
C LEU A 18 20.30 3.65 6.57
N THR A 19 19.54 2.90 5.77
CA THR A 19 18.12 3.21 5.52
C THR A 19 17.29 3.05 6.79
N GLY A 20 17.54 1.99 7.58
CA GLY A 20 16.85 1.75 8.86
C GLY A 20 17.25 2.75 9.94
N GLY A 21 18.56 2.94 10.17
CA GLY A 21 19.07 3.85 11.19
C GLY A 21 18.69 5.31 10.93
N ALA A 22 18.85 5.79 9.68
CA ALA A 22 18.44 7.14 9.31
C ALA A 22 16.92 7.31 9.44
N ALA A 23 16.14 6.27 9.13
CA ALA A 23 14.68 6.33 9.26
C ALA A 23 14.24 6.45 10.73
N ALA A 24 14.81 5.62 11.60
CA ALA A 24 14.53 5.68 13.04
C ALA A 24 14.92 7.03 13.63
N GLY A 25 16.11 7.53 13.29
CA GLY A 25 16.59 8.84 13.75
C GLY A 25 15.68 9.98 13.28
N LEU A 26 15.33 10.01 11.99
CA LEU A 26 14.49 11.06 11.41
C LEU A 26 13.09 11.08 12.05
N ALA A 27 12.42 9.93 12.12
CA ALA A 27 11.10 9.83 12.73
C ALA A 27 11.12 10.15 14.23
N GLY A 28 12.14 9.66 14.96
CA GLY A 28 12.31 9.92 16.38
C GLY A 28 12.45 11.40 16.68
N VAL A 29 13.35 12.10 15.95
CA VAL A 29 13.53 13.55 16.10
C VAL A 29 12.27 14.31 15.75
N LEU A 30 11.60 14.01 14.63
CA LEU A 30 10.40 14.76 14.23
C LEU A 30 9.25 14.56 15.22
N LEU A 31 9.02 13.34 15.69
CA LEU A 31 7.91 13.05 16.60
C LEU A 31 8.16 13.56 18.03
N SER A 32 9.39 13.48 18.53
CA SER A 32 9.72 13.98 19.88
C SER A 32 9.64 15.51 20.00
N ASN A 33 9.72 16.23 18.88
CA ASN A 33 9.57 17.68 18.85
C ASN A 33 8.10 18.14 18.74
N ILE A 34 7.13 17.22 18.73
CA ILE A 34 5.71 17.55 18.76
C ILE A 34 5.23 17.51 20.21
N ALA A 35 4.96 18.69 20.79
CA ALA A 35 4.71 18.87 22.22
C ALA A 35 3.58 18.00 22.84
N TRP A 36 2.65 17.51 22.03
CA TRP A 36 1.51 16.69 22.47
C TRP A 36 1.67 15.19 22.18
N ILE A 37 2.80 14.77 21.58
CA ILE A 37 3.10 13.35 21.37
C ILE A 37 3.99 12.87 22.52
N PRO A 38 3.53 11.93 23.37
CA PRO A 38 4.35 11.35 24.41
C PRO A 38 5.58 10.60 23.84
N ASP A 39 6.68 10.60 24.59
CA ASP A 39 7.95 9.98 24.19
C ASP A 39 7.81 8.51 23.77
N TYR A 40 6.93 7.75 24.42
CA TYR A 40 6.71 6.35 24.05
C TYR A 40 6.07 6.18 22.66
N LEU A 41 5.24 7.14 22.22
CA LEU A 41 4.70 7.16 20.86
C LEU A 41 5.77 7.60 19.85
N ALA A 42 6.61 8.58 20.21
CA ALA A 42 7.76 8.96 19.38
C ALA A 42 8.75 7.79 19.21
N GLY A 43 9.05 7.07 20.28
CA GLY A 43 9.89 5.86 20.25
C GLY A 43 9.27 4.74 19.40
N SER A 44 7.95 4.52 19.52
CA SER A 44 7.22 3.54 18.69
C SER A 44 7.27 3.93 17.21
N GLY A 45 7.09 5.21 16.90
CA GLY A 45 7.21 5.74 15.55
C GLY A 45 8.61 5.57 14.96
N ALA A 46 9.65 5.90 15.74
CA ALA A 46 11.05 5.69 15.38
C ALA A 46 11.33 4.21 15.10
N PHE A 47 10.82 3.31 15.94
CA PHE A 47 10.96 1.86 15.75
C PHE A 47 10.31 1.40 14.44
N ILE A 48 9.05 1.77 14.18
CA ILE A 48 8.34 1.42 12.94
C ILE A 48 9.07 1.95 11.71
N ALA A 49 9.49 3.21 11.74
CA ALA A 49 10.27 3.83 10.67
C ALA A 49 11.58 3.07 10.42
N GLY A 50 12.30 2.70 11.49
CA GLY A 50 13.52 1.93 11.42
C GLY A 50 13.32 0.55 10.79
N MET A 51 12.26 -0.15 11.17
CA MET A 51 11.91 -1.45 10.59
C MET A 51 11.56 -1.34 9.10
N ASN A 52 10.69 -0.39 8.73
CA ASN A 52 10.35 -0.15 7.33
C ASN A 52 11.61 0.19 6.52
N GLY A 53 12.48 1.05 7.05
CA GLY A 53 13.76 1.40 6.45
C GLY A 53 14.69 0.18 6.29
N ALA A 54 14.79 -0.67 7.30
CA ALA A 54 15.61 -1.88 7.26
C ALA A 54 15.08 -2.89 6.23
N PHE A 55 13.78 -3.19 6.21
CA PHE A 55 13.18 -4.06 5.19
C PHE A 55 13.42 -3.49 3.78
N SER A 56 13.22 -2.19 3.60
CA SER A 56 13.38 -1.51 2.33
C SER A 56 14.84 -1.49 1.86
N GLY A 57 15.80 -1.27 2.75
CA GLY A 57 17.23 -1.31 2.45
C GLY A 57 17.72 -2.72 2.16
N TYR A 58 17.27 -3.72 2.91
CA TYR A 58 17.58 -5.14 2.67
C TYR A 58 17.11 -5.59 1.29
N ARG A 59 15.94 -5.10 0.86
CA ARG A 59 15.36 -5.42 -0.45
C ARG A 59 15.78 -4.46 -1.57
N GLY A 60 16.52 -3.39 -1.26
CA GLY A 60 16.95 -2.38 -2.24
C GLY A 60 15.79 -1.68 -2.95
N VAL A 61 14.73 -1.35 -2.22
CA VAL A 61 13.45 -0.93 -2.82
C VAL A 61 13.46 0.51 -3.32
N TYR A 62 14.11 1.44 -2.61
CA TYR A 62 14.11 2.84 -3.02
C TYR A 62 15.04 3.09 -4.21
N ASP A 63 14.60 3.85 -5.20
CA ASP A 63 15.43 4.26 -6.33
C ASP A 63 16.27 5.50 -5.98
N TRP A 64 17.38 5.28 -5.28
CA TRP A 64 18.29 6.34 -4.84
C TRP A 64 18.92 7.16 -5.97
N ARG A 65 18.84 6.69 -7.23
CA ARG A 65 19.34 7.44 -8.40
C ARG A 65 18.42 8.58 -8.80
N ARG A 66 17.19 8.61 -8.27
CA ARG A 66 16.15 9.59 -8.62
C ARG A 66 15.66 10.29 -7.37
N LEU A 67 15.34 11.57 -7.49
CA LEU A 67 14.74 12.36 -6.41
C LEU A 67 13.48 11.71 -5.84
N LEU A 68 12.72 11.01 -6.69
CA LEU A 68 11.52 10.30 -6.28
C LEU A 68 11.80 9.19 -5.24
N GLY A 69 12.95 8.52 -5.29
CA GLY A 69 13.30 7.50 -4.30
C GLY A 69 13.61 8.09 -2.94
N TRP A 70 14.31 9.22 -2.91
CA TRP A 70 14.57 9.98 -1.68
C TRP A 70 13.28 10.53 -1.06
N TRP A 71 12.41 11.10 -1.89
CA TRP A 71 11.09 11.57 -1.44
C TRP A 71 10.23 10.41 -0.92
N ALA A 72 10.20 9.28 -1.63
CA ALA A 72 9.46 8.10 -1.21
C ALA A 72 9.92 7.59 0.15
N TRP A 73 11.24 7.49 0.37
CA TRP A 73 11.81 7.09 1.65
C TRP A 73 11.43 8.06 2.77
N ALA A 74 11.67 9.36 2.58
CA ALA A 74 11.34 10.37 3.57
C ALA A 74 9.84 10.36 3.92
N ALA A 75 8.97 10.27 2.91
CA ALA A 75 7.52 10.20 3.10
C ALA A 75 7.12 8.92 3.86
N ASP A 76 7.61 7.74 3.48
CA ASP A 76 7.25 6.47 4.12
C ASP A 76 7.73 6.39 5.59
N THR A 77 8.81 7.09 5.92
CA THR A 77 9.43 7.13 7.25
C THR A 77 8.82 8.18 8.18
N THR A 78 8.19 9.23 7.65
CA THR A 78 7.73 10.37 8.45
C THR A 78 6.23 10.59 8.31
N TRP A 79 5.82 11.22 7.22
CA TRP A 79 4.44 11.62 6.96
C TRP A 79 3.49 10.44 6.76
N GLY A 80 3.96 9.42 6.04
CA GLY A 80 3.23 8.18 5.75
C GLY A 80 3.37 7.10 6.81
N LEU A 81 3.84 7.42 8.02
CA LEU A 81 4.25 6.45 9.03
C LEU A 81 3.12 5.52 9.50
N ILE A 82 1.87 5.99 9.54
CA ILE A 82 0.71 5.12 9.84
C ILE A 82 0.56 4.03 8.79
N GLY A 83 0.65 4.39 7.50
CA GLY A 83 0.69 3.39 6.43
C GLY A 83 1.93 2.51 6.50
N GLY A 84 3.08 3.09 6.85
CA GLY A 84 4.33 2.36 7.08
C GLY A 84 4.20 1.29 8.18
N ALA A 85 3.49 1.58 9.27
CA ALA A 85 3.17 0.62 10.32
C ALA A 85 2.36 -0.56 9.78
N GLY A 86 1.33 -0.27 8.97
CA GLY A 86 0.57 -1.29 8.24
C GLY A 86 1.45 -2.11 7.28
N GLY A 87 2.39 -1.47 6.59
CA GLY A 87 3.36 -2.14 5.73
C GLY A 87 4.29 -3.09 6.48
N VAL A 88 4.83 -2.67 7.62
CA VAL A 88 5.65 -3.51 8.53
C VAL A 88 4.83 -4.71 9.02
N LEU A 89 3.57 -4.50 9.41
CA LEU A 89 2.67 -5.60 9.77
C LEU A 89 2.46 -6.57 8.60
N ILE A 90 2.21 -6.07 7.38
CA ILE A 90 2.08 -6.93 6.19
C ILE A 90 3.35 -7.71 5.93
N HIS A 91 4.54 -7.12 6.09
CA HIS A 91 5.80 -7.85 5.99
C HIS A 91 5.80 -9.07 6.92
N PHE A 92 5.47 -8.88 8.20
CA PHE A 92 5.42 -9.97 9.17
C PHE A 92 4.38 -11.02 8.81
N VAL A 93 3.14 -10.61 8.50
CA VAL A 93 2.09 -11.56 8.13
C VAL A 93 2.52 -12.39 6.92
N ASN A 94 3.12 -11.75 5.91
CA ASN A 94 3.55 -12.41 4.69
C ASN A 94 4.82 -13.28 4.85
N LEU A 95 5.56 -13.20 5.96
CA LEU A 95 6.60 -14.17 6.30
C LEU A 95 6.02 -15.52 6.71
N PHE A 96 4.83 -15.53 7.30
CA PHE A 96 4.18 -16.75 7.81
C PHE A 96 3.04 -17.25 6.93
N TYR A 97 2.63 -16.48 5.91
CA TYR A 97 1.54 -16.86 5.03
C TYR A 97 2.02 -17.86 3.96
N PRO A 98 1.52 -19.11 3.91
CA PRO A 98 2.10 -20.17 3.07
C PRO A 98 2.08 -19.87 1.56
N SER A 99 1.10 -19.09 1.09
CA SER A 99 0.95 -18.71 -0.31
C SER A 99 1.71 -17.44 -0.70
N SER A 100 2.46 -16.83 0.23
CA SER A 100 3.16 -15.56 0.01
C SER A 100 4.56 -15.77 -0.59
N SER A 101 4.87 -15.02 -1.64
CA SER A 101 6.19 -14.96 -2.26
C SER A 101 6.58 -13.52 -2.56
N TYR A 102 7.77 -13.09 -2.13
CA TYR A 102 8.27 -11.75 -2.42
C TYR A 102 8.65 -11.59 -3.89
N MET A 103 8.11 -10.57 -4.55
CA MET A 103 8.32 -10.29 -5.98
C MET A 103 9.43 -9.27 -6.19
N ALA A 104 10.67 -9.73 -6.20
CA ALA A 104 11.85 -8.87 -6.37
C ALA A 104 11.80 -8.06 -7.67
N GLU A 105 11.31 -8.66 -8.77
CA GLU A 105 11.19 -8.01 -10.08
C GLU A 105 10.26 -6.79 -10.10
N MET A 106 9.27 -6.74 -9.21
CA MET A 106 8.32 -5.61 -9.09
C MET A 106 8.67 -4.63 -7.97
N SER A 107 9.70 -4.94 -7.19
CA SER A 107 10.03 -4.21 -5.95
C SER A 107 11.39 -3.52 -6.00
N LEU A 108 12.38 -4.15 -6.62
CA LEU A 108 13.75 -3.61 -6.68
C LEU A 108 13.74 -2.23 -7.34
N ARG A 109 14.26 -1.22 -6.65
CA ARG A 109 14.30 0.19 -7.11
C ARG A 109 12.96 0.70 -7.65
N SER A 110 11.85 0.20 -7.10
CA SER A 110 10.48 0.54 -7.52
C SER A 110 9.73 1.34 -6.46
N ASN A 111 10.40 1.73 -5.36
CA ASN A 111 9.82 2.46 -4.23
C ASN A 111 8.59 1.76 -3.64
N ARG A 112 8.53 0.42 -3.69
CA ARG A 112 7.50 -0.40 -3.06
C ARG A 112 7.98 -1.84 -2.87
N HIS A 113 7.34 -2.54 -1.95
CA HIS A 113 7.44 -3.98 -1.78
C HIS A 113 6.21 -4.64 -2.39
N VAL A 114 6.40 -5.75 -3.09
CA VAL A 114 5.31 -6.52 -3.68
C VAL A 114 5.43 -7.98 -3.25
N TYR A 115 4.33 -8.52 -2.76
CA TYR A 115 4.17 -9.95 -2.50
C TYR A 115 3.13 -10.54 -3.45
N GLU A 116 3.50 -11.60 -4.16
CA GLU A 116 2.58 -12.53 -4.80
C GLU A 116 1.91 -13.36 -3.71
N GLY A 117 0.58 -13.43 -3.70
CA GLY A 117 -0.14 -14.05 -2.59
C GLY A 117 -0.06 -13.24 -1.29
N GLY A 118 -0.25 -13.90 -0.15
CA GLY A 118 -0.28 -13.27 1.18
C GLY A 118 -1.66 -12.83 1.68
N LEU A 119 -1.69 -11.85 2.59
CA LEU A 119 -2.92 -11.33 3.18
C LEU A 119 -3.77 -10.56 2.16
N THR A 120 -5.09 -10.78 2.18
CA THR A 120 -6.10 -9.97 1.48
C THR A 120 -7.38 -9.91 2.30
N PHE A 121 -8.18 -8.85 2.14
CA PHE A 121 -9.53 -8.79 2.71
C PHE A 121 -10.54 -9.61 1.89
N ARG A 122 -10.27 -9.82 0.59
CA ARG A 122 -11.19 -10.52 -0.33
C ARG A 122 -10.42 -11.22 -1.45
N ARG A 123 -10.92 -12.39 -1.86
CA ARG A 123 -10.43 -13.09 -3.06
C ARG A 123 -10.63 -12.20 -4.30
N GLY A 124 -9.60 -12.09 -5.12
CA GLY A 124 -9.51 -11.22 -6.30
C GLY A 124 -8.84 -9.87 -6.06
N PHE A 125 -8.71 -9.44 -4.81
CA PHE A 125 -8.19 -8.10 -4.46
C PHE A 125 -6.70 -8.13 -4.15
N ALA A 126 -6.05 -6.98 -4.30
CA ALA A 126 -4.77 -6.68 -3.71
C ALA A 126 -4.99 -5.59 -2.66
N ILE A 127 -4.04 -5.46 -1.73
CA ILE A 127 -4.07 -4.41 -0.71
C ILE A 127 -2.70 -3.74 -0.68
N ALA A 128 -2.69 -2.41 -0.59
CA ALA A 128 -1.50 -1.62 -0.29
C ALA A 128 -1.62 -1.03 1.12
N MET A 129 -0.61 -1.27 1.95
CA MET A 129 -0.44 -0.57 3.23
C MET A 129 0.94 0.06 3.27
N GLY A 130 0.99 1.39 3.36
CA GLY A 130 2.25 2.13 3.25
C GLY A 130 2.86 1.92 1.87
N ASN A 131 4.07 1.37 1.85
CA ASN A 131 4.80 1.03 0.63
C ASN A 131 4.79 -0.48 0.30
N VAL A 132 3.94 -1.27 0.97
CA VAL A 132 3.88 -2.73 0.81
C VAL A 132 2.56 -3.12 0.17
N VAL A 133 2.65 -3.89 -0.92
CA VAL A 133 1.52 -4.48 -1.61
C VAL A 133 1.47 -5.98 -1.36
N SER A 134 0.33 -6.46 -0.89
CA SER A 134 0.02 -7.88 -0.75
C SER A 134 -1.07 -8.23 -1.76
N SER A 135 -0.75 -9.12 -2.71
CA SER A 135 -1.67 -9.48 -3.78
C SER A 135 -2.54 -10.72 -3.48
N GLY A 136 -2.55 -11.13 -2.20
CA GLY A 136 -3.16 -12.31 -1.56
C GLY A 136 -4.44 -12.92 -2.09
N GLY A 137 -5.26 -12.13 -2.78
CA GLY A 137 -6.50 -12.60 -3.37
C GLY A 137 -6.39 -13.04 -4.82
N GLY A 138 -5.30 -12.80 -5.53
CA GLY A 138 -5.23 -13.00 -6.97
C GLY A 138 -5.66 -14.42 -7.38
N THR A 139 -6.75 -14.54 -8.15
CA THR A 139 -7.04 -15.79 -8.90
C THR A 139 -6.04 -16.01 -10.04
N THR A 140 -5.20 -15.01 -10.29
CA THR A 140 -4.14 -14.98 -11.27
C THR A 140 -2.85 -14.60 -10.55
N GLY A 141 -1.79 -15.37 -10.77
CA GLY A 141 -0.45 -15.05 -10.28
C GLY A 141 0.14 -13.80 -10.93
N LEU A 142 1.37 -13.48 -10.56
CA LEU A 142 2.15 -12.35 -11.06
C LEU A 142 3.27 -12.78 -12.01
N ARG A 143 3.35 -14.05 -12.39
CA ARG A 143 4.42 -14.61 -13.24
C ARG A 143 3.90 -15.09 -14.59
N GLY A 144 4.72 -14.91 -15.62
CA GLY A 144 4.40 -15.22 -17.02
C GLY A 144 3.73 -14.07 -17.77
N ASP A 145 3.31 -14.34 -19.00
CA ASP A 145 2.92 -13.31 -19.98
C ASP A 145 1.48 -13.44 -20.46
N SER A 146 0.62 -14.17 -19.73
CA SER A 146 -0.79 -14.26 -20.10
C SER A 146 -1.49 -12.90 -19.96
N PRO A 147 -2.54 -12.60 -20.75
CA PRO A 147 -3.26 -11.34 -20.64
C PRO A 147 -3.78 -11.06 -19.22
N GLN A 148 -4.14 -12.09 -18.46
CA GLN A 148 -4.58 -11.96 -17.08
C GLN A 148 -3.42 -11.56 -16.15
N VAL A 149 -2.22 -12.14 -16.34
CA VAL A 149 -1.03 -11.79 -15.55
C VAL A 149 -0.61 -10.35 -15.86
N ILE A 150 -0.57 -9.96 -17.13
CA ILE A 150 -0.27 -8.58 -17.54
C ILE A 150 -1.25 -7.60 -16.89
N ARG A 151 -2.56 -7.89 -16.94
CA ARG A 151 -3.57 -7.06 -16.30
C ARG A 151 -3.39 -7.00 -14.78
N ARG A 152 -3.04 -8.12 -14.14
CA ARG A 152 -2.81 -8.16 -12.69
C ARG A 152 -1.56 -7.36 -12.31
N ARG A 153 -0.48 -7.45 -13.07
CA ARG A 153 0.72 -6.62 -12.88
C ARG A 153 0.39 -5.13 -13.03
N ARG A 154 -0.44 -4.76 -14.01
CA ARG A 154 -0.92 -3.38 -14.17
C ARG A 154 -1.72 -2.89 -12.97
N LEU A 155 -2.62 -3.72 -12.43
CA LEU A 155 -3.34 -3.42 -11.20
C LEU A 155 -2.35 -3.11 -10.05
N ILE A 156 -1.35 -3.98 -9.82
CA ILE A 156 -0.36 -3.74 -8.77
C ILE A 156 0.46 -2.46 -9.04
N ASP A 157 0.89 -2.25 -10.27
CA ASP A 157 1.75 -1.12 -10.61
C ASP A 157 0.99 0.22 -10.53
N VAL A 158 -0.21 0.26 -11.08
CA VAL A 158 -0.98 1.48 -11.29
C VAL A 158 -2.03 1.69 -10.21
N HIS A 159 -2.87 0.70 -9.91
CA HIS A 159 -3.94 0.82 -8.90
C HIS A 159 -3.33 0.85 -7.49
N GLU A 160 -2.63 -0.22 -7.09
CA GLU A 160 -2.01 -0.28 -5.76
C GLU A 160 -0.88 0.75 -5.61
N GLY A 161 -0.11 0.99 -6.67
CA GLY A 161 0.86 2.09 -6.70
C GLY A 161 0.25 3.48 -6.48
N THR A 162 -1.04 3.67 -6.81
CA THR A 162 -1.76 4.90 -6.49
C THR A 162 -2.11 4.99 -5.01
N HIS A 163 -2.47 3.88 -4.36
CA HIS A 163 -2.68 3.87 -2.90
C HIS A 163 -1.39 4.16 -2.13
N ILE A 164 -0.24 3.66 -2.60
CA ILE A 164 1.07 4.04 -2.04
C ILE A 164 1.32 5.55 -2.21
N LEU A 165 1.03 6.09 -3.39
CA LEU A 165 1.15 7.54 -3.63
C LEU A 165 0.21 8.34 -2.74
N GLN A 166 -1.04 7.90 -2.57
CA GLN A 166 -2.03 8.52 -1.68
C GLN A 166 -1.52 8.54 -0.23
N ASN A 167 -0.96 7.42 0.26
CA ASN A 167 -0.34 7.37 1.58
C ASN A 167 0.81 8.38 1.71
N ARG A 168 1.64 8.53 0.69
CA ARG A 168 2.76 9.49 0.72
C ARG A 168 2.34 10.95 0.57
N LEU A 169 1.22 11.23 -0.11
CA LEU A 169 0.72 12.60 -0.29
C LEU A 169 -0.09 13.06 0.92
N PHE A 170 -0.99 12.22 1.40
CA PHE A 170 -1.94 12.59 2.45
C PHE A 170 -1.56 12.08 3.85
N GLY A 171 -0.56 11.20 3.95
CA GLY A 171 -0.02 10.72 5.21
C GLY A 171 -1.10 10.12 6.10
N PRO A 172 -1.25 10.58 7.36
CA PRO A 172 -2.25 10.05 8.28
C PRO A 172 -3.70 10.32 7.83
N PHE A 173 -3.93 11.33 7.00
CA PHE A 173 -5.28 11.66 6.52
C PHE A 173 -5.80 10.65 5.50
N TYR A 174 -4.92 9.91 4.82
CA TYR A 174 -5.34 8.89 3.86
C TYR A 174 -6.18 7.78 4.51
N PRO A 175 -5.65 6.97 5.45
CA PRO A 175 -6.43 5.90 6.06
C PRO A 175 -7.64 6.43 6.84
N VAL A 176 -7.51 7.58 7.51
CA VAL A 176 -8.63 8.19 8.25
C VAL A 176 -9.76 8.62 7.31
N GLY A 177 -9.43 9.37 6.26
CA GLY A 177 -10.42 9.82 5.27
C GLY A 177 -11.06 8.65 4.53
N TYR A 178 -10.27 7.61 4.22
CA TYR A 178 -10.77 6.39 3.61
C TYR A 178 -11.82 5.70 4.50
N LEU A 179 -11.52 5.52 5.80
CA LEU A 179 -12.42 4.88 6.75
C LEU A 179 -13.66 5.72 7.06
N ILE A 180 -13.52 7.04 7.21
CA ILE A 180 -14.66 7.96 7.40
C ILE A 180 -15.61 7.86 6.20
N TRP A 181 -15.07 7.86 4.98
CA TRP A 181 -15.88 7.69 3.78
C TRP A 181 -16.58 6.33 3.77
N MET A 182 -15.85 5.24 4.00
CA MET A 182 -16.44 3.90 4.05
C MET A 182 -17.62 3.81 5.02
N ALA A 183 -17.46 4.36 6.24
CA ALA A 183 -18.51 4.33 7.25
C ALA A 183 -19.71 5.20 6.85
N GLY A 184 -19.47 6.47 6.47
CA GLY A 184 -20.53 7.41 6.13
C GLY A 184 -21.29 7.02 4.86
N ALA A 185 -20.57 6.78 3.76
CA ALA A 185 -21.18 6.37 2.50
C ALA A 185 -21.75 4.95 2.57
N GLY A 186 -21.15 4.05 3.37
CA GLY A 186 -21.72 2.72 3.62
C GLY A 186 -23.07 2.78 4.32
N LEU A 187 -23.23 3.67 5.30
CA LEU A 187 -24.53 3.92 5.94
C LEU A 187 -25.56 4.45 4.93
N VAL A 188 -25.18 5.41 4.09
CA VAL A 188 -26.06 5.91 3.01
C VAL A 188 -26.44 4.78 2.05
N GLY A 189 -25.48 3.98 1.61
CA GLY A 189 -25.71 2.84 0.74
C GLY A 189 -26.64 1.80 1.35
N LEU A 190 -26.56 1.59 2.68
CA LEU A 190 -27.46 0.69 3.41
C LEU A 190 -28.88 1.24 3.43
N LEU A 191 -29.07 2.53 3.74
CA LEU A 191 -30.38 3.18 3.72
C LEU A 191 -31.01 3.15 2.32
N VAL A 192 -30.22 3.39 1.27
CA VAL A 192 -30.68 3.29 -0.12
C VAL A 192 -31.09 1.86 -0.45
N ALA A 193 -30.28 0.87 -0.09
CA ALA A 193 -30.58 -0.53 -0.36
C ALA A 193 -31.87 -1.00 0.35
N LEU A 194 -32.15 -0.49 1.56
CA LEU A 194 -33.40 -0.76 2.26
C LEU A 194 -34.63 -0.12 1.58
N ALA A 195 -34.43 0.94 0.79
CA ALA A 195 -35.51 1.70 0.15
C ALA A 195 -35.84 1.30 -1.30
N THR A 196 -34.90 0.71 -2.07
CA THR A 196 -35.09 0.52 -3.52
C THR A 196 -35.39 -0.90 -4.00
N ASP A 197 -34.87 -1.94 -3.32
CA ASP A 197 -35.16 -3.39 -3.45
C ASP A 197 -34.02 -4.15 -2.72
N ARG A 198 -34.34 -5.23 -1.99
CA ARG A 198 -33.35 -6.02 -1.23
C ARG A 198 -32.45 -6.86 -2.14
N SER A 199 -32.86 -7.14 -3.38
CA SER A 199 -32.01 -7.86 -4.32
C SER A 199 -30.77 -7.00 -4.66
N GLY A 200 -29.56 -7.55 -4.47
CA GLY A 200 -28.32 -6.82 -4.75
C GLY A 200 -27.89 -5.76 -3.71
N TRP A 201 -28.50 -5.72 -2.52
CA TRP A 201 -28.18 -4.73 -1.46
C TRP A 201 -26.67 -4.61 -1.15
N ARG A 202 -25.94 -5.74 -1.17
CA ARG A 202 -24.48 -5.74 -0.95
C ARG A 202 -23.73 -4.94 -2.00
N SER A 203 -24.10 -5.08 -3.27
CA SER A 203 -23.47 -4.32 -4.37
C SER A 203 -23.78 -2.83 -4.24
N VAL A 204 -25.00 -2.45 -3.82
CA VAL A 204 -25.35 -1.06 -3.53
C VAL A 204 -24.45 -0.51 -2.41
N VAL A 205 -24.41 -1.17 -1.25
CA VAL A 205 -23.58 -0.74 -0.11
C VAL A 205 -22.10 -0.65 -0.48
N GLU A 206 -21.56 -1.68 -1.14
CA GLU A 206 -20.16 -1.72 -1.60
C GLU A 206 -19.86 -0.59 -2.59
N THR A 207 -20.81 -0.25 -3.46
CA THR A 207 -20.64 0.87 -4.41
C THR A 207 -20.52 2.21 -3.73
N TRP A 208 -21.33 2.47 -2.72
CA TRP A 208 -21.24 3.71 -1.96
C TRP A 208 -20.00 3.75 -1.05
N ALA A 209 -19.76 2.69 -0.27
CA ALA A 209 -18.69 2.64 0.72
C ALA A 209 -17.30 2.56 0.11
N TYR A 210 -17.13 1.73 -0.94
CA TYR A 210 -15.83 1.35 -1.47
C TYR A 210 -15.60 1.93 -2.87
N TYR A 211 -16.39 1.56 -3.89
CA TYR A 211 -16.07 1.97 -5.27
C TYR A 211 -16.13 3.50 -5.44
N ASN A 212 -17.14 4.16 -4.87
CA ASN A 212 -17.26 5.61 -4.90
C ASN A 212 -16.37 6.33 -3.87
N ASN A 213 -15.51 5.62 -3.13
CA ASN A 213 -14.52 6.29 -2.30
C ASN A 213 -13.59 7.12 -3.21
N PRO A 214 -13.36 8.43 -2.94
CA PRO A 214 -12.52 9.27 -3.78
C PRO A 214 -11.13 8.67 -4.07
N PHE A 215 -10.57 7.95 -3.09
CA PHE A 215 -9.27 7.30 -3.22
C PHE A 215 -9.30 6.07 -4.13
N GLU A 216 -10.33 5.22 -4.00
CA GLU A 216 -10.54 4.07 -4.90
C GLU A 216 -10.88 4.53 -6.32
N TYR A 217 -11.77 5.51 -6.44
CA TYR A 217 -12.11 6.12 -7.73
C TYR A 217 -10.86 6.65 -8.44
N TRP A 218 -9.98 7.36 -7.71
CA TRP A 218 -8.73 7.84 -8.28
C TRP A 218 -7.83 6.68 -8.77
N ALA A 219 -7.66 5.63 -7.96
CA ALA A 219 -6.85 4.47 -8.32
C ALA A 219 -7.40 3.74 -9.56
N TYR A 220 -8.71 3.45 -9.58
CA TYR A 220 -9.37 2.79 -10.71
C TYR A 220 -9.36 3.63 -12.00
N ARG A 221 -9.51 4.96 -11.88
CA ARG A 221 -9.40 5.87 -13.04
C ARG A 221 -8.00 5.84 -13.63
N ARG A 222 -6.96 5.82 -12.80
CA ARG A 222 -5.57 5.75 -13.26
C ARG A 222 -5.26 4.39 -13.91
N ASP A 223 -5.84 3.31 -13.38
CA ASP A 223 -5.74 1.95 -13.94
C ASP A 223 -6.65 1.70 -15.17
N ASP A 224 -7.40 2.72 -15.62
CA ASP A 224 -8.36 2.65 -16.72
C ASP A 224 -9.34 1.46 -16.59
N TYR A 225 -9.84 1.25 -15.37
CA TYR A 225 -10.76 0.16 -15.03
C TYR A 225 -12.04 0.66 -14.37
N TRP A 226 -12.37 1.93 -14.57
CA TRP A 226 -13.58 2.53 -14.06
C TRP A 226 -14.72 2.49 -15.11
N PRO A 227 -15.93 2.01 -14.76
CA PRO A 227 -16.31 1.40 -13.48
C PRO A 227 -15.89 -0.07 -13.37
N PRO A 228 -15.48 -0.55 -12.17
CA PRO A 228 -15.12 -1.94 -11.97
C PRO A 228 -16.36 -2.85 -11.97
N ARG A 229 -16.19 -4.13 -12.36
CA ARG A 229 -17.28 -5.11 -12.53
C ARG A 229 -18.18 -5.33 -11.31
N GLY A 230 -17.70 -5.05 -10.09
CA GLY A 230 -18.47 -5.22 -8.85
C GLY A 230 -19.37 -4.03 -8.49
N ALA A 231 -19.17 -2.88 -9.15
CA ALA A 231 -19.92 -1.66 -8.85
C ALA A 231 -21.33 -1.72 -9.44
N HIS A 232 -22.29 -1.24 -8.65
CA HIS A 232 -23.69 -1.19 -9.03
C HIS A 232 -23.91 -0.09 -10.08
N PRO A 233 -24.40 -0.43 -11.29
CA PRO A 233 -24.38 0.47 -12.45
C PRO A 233 -25.21 1.75 -12.25
N ARG A 234 -26.27 1.69 -11.43
CA ARG A 234 -27.11 2.85 -11.12
C ARG A 234 -26.44 3.87 -10.19
N PHE A 235 -25.56 3.43 -9.29
CA PHE A 235 -25.07 4.25 -8.17
C PHE A 235 -23.57 4.56 -8.26
N VAL A 236 -22.85 3.90 -9.16
CA VAL A 236 -21.42 4.16 -9.40
C VAL A 236 -21.23 5.56 -10.00
N TRP A 237 -20.18 6.27 -9.59
CA TRP A 237 -19.86 7.57 -10.18
C TRP A 237 -19.69 7.47 -11.70
N LYS A 238 -20.25 8.46 -12.41
CA LYS A 238 -20.10 8.54 -13.86
C LYS A 238 -18.66 8.90 -14.23
N LYS A 239 -18.12 8.26 -15.27
CA LYS A 239 -16.86 8.68 -15.88
C LYS A 239 -17.09 10.07 -16.48
N LYS A 240 -16.59 11.12 -15.82
CA LYS A 240 -16.45 12.43 -16.47
C LYS A 240 -15.44 12.27 -17.61
N GLY A 241 -15.88 12.60 -18.82
CA GLY A 241 -15.10 12.59 -20.06
C GLY A 241 -13.92 13.54 -20.00
#